data_AF-A0A9W4SUI7-F1
#
_entry.id   AF-A0A9W4SUI7-F1
#
_cell.length_a   1.000
_cell.length_b   1.000
_cell.length_c   1.000
_cell.angle_alpha   90.00
_cell.angle_beta   90.00
_cell.angle_gamma   90.00
#
_symmetry.space_group_name_H-M   'P 1'
#
loop_
_entity.id
_entity.type
_entity.pdbx_description
1 polymer ?
#
loop_
_entity_poly.entity_id
_entity_poly.type
_entity_poly.pdbx_seq_one_letter_code
_entity_poly.pdbx_strand_id
1 'polypeptide(L)'
;MKLSPLIVAFLTIAAFSDAAPLDKRRFFQEHTPAAEATFRGMRALAVGTPFGERLGDLSGLAVDNLLAKAPACGQQIVADEVVDIAKKIGGKKKDQLIKVAIAYRKLERNTPLKGQPSNFCDKRPRNKELLGVVQAQDPTKVQPKPPAFVSPGEKLNKKPTFGNVTPKVEEKKKVVKKGPAKSKKQKKAVAKCVRMLKMKHVSPGQKKKCEKLAKKLM
;
A
#
# COMPACT_ATOMS: atom_id res chain seq x y z
N MET A 1 21.58 -30.42 56.64
CA MET A 1 20.45 -31.04 55.91
C MET A 1 21.04 -31.89 54.79
N LYS A 2 20.93 -33.22 54.87
CA LYS A 2 21.48 -34.15 53.88
C LYS A 2 20.34 -34.59 52.96
N LEU A 3 20.30 -34.06 51.74
CA LEU A 3 19.33 -34.47 50.72
C LEU A 3 19.75 -35.83 50.16
N SER A 4 18.84 -36.81 50.25
CA SER A 4 19.06 -38.19 49.83
C SER A 4 19.18 -38.29 48.31
N PRO A 5 20.15 -39.04 47.76
CA PRO A 5 20.42 -39.12 46.31
C PRO A 5 19.27 -39.74 45.49
N LEU A 6 18.28 -40.36 46.15
CA LEU A 6 17.07 -40.90 45.52
C LEU A 6 16.14 -39.84 44.94
N ILE A 7 16.20 -38.60 45.42
CA ILE A 7 15.32 -37.51 44.93
C ILE A 7 15.84 -36.92 43.60
N VAL A 8 17.14 -37.04 43.32
CA VAL A 8 17.73 -36.53 42.07
C VAL A 8 17.41 -37.44 40.87
N ALA A 9 17.20 -38.73 41.09
CA ALA A 9 16.93 -39.69 40.02
C ALA A 9 15.51 -39.60 39.43
N PHE A 10 14.54 -39.06 40.16
CA PHE A 10 13.15 -38.95 39.67
C PHE A 10 12.86 -37.67 38.87
N LEU A 11 13.78 -36.69 38.84
CA LEU A 11 13.58 -35.44 38.11
C LEU A 11 14.11 -35.47 36.66
N THR A 12 14.64 -36.59 36.17
CA THR A 12 15.27 -36.69 34.85
C THR A 12 14.39 -37.32 33.76
N ILE A 13 13.16 -37.76 34.06
CA ILE A 13 12.31 -38.54 33.11
C ILE A 13 11.07 -37.74 32.64
N ALA A 14 11.13 -36.41 32.52
CA ALA A 14 9.97 -35.62 32.07
C ALA A 14 10.26 -34.64 30.91
N ALA A 15 11.28 -34.93 30.07
CA ALA A 15 11.65 -34.05 28.96
C ALA A 15 11.84 -34.78 27.62
N PHE A 16 10.97 -35.75 27.30
CA PHE A 16 10.77 -36.16 25.91
C PHE A 16 9.53 -35.44 25.39
N SER A 17 9.70 -34.15 25.04
CA SER A 17 8.71 -33.46 24.23
C SER A 17 8.77 -34.06 22.83
N ASP A 18 7.77 -34.86 22.47
CA ASP A 18 7.53 -35.29 21.09
C ASP A 18 7.28 -34.04 20.24
N ALA A 19 8.33 -33.52 19.61
CA ALA A 19 8.23 -32.53 18.57
C ALA A 19 7.73 -33.25 17.31
N ALA A 20 6.41 -33.46 17.24
CA ALA A 20 5.77 -33.90 16.01
C ALA A 20 6.27 -33.01 14.86
N PRO A 21 6.70 -33.59 13.72
CA PRO A 21 7.20 -32.80 12.60
C PRO A 21 6.08 -31.89 12.12
N LEU A 22 6.15 -30.61 12.51
CA LEU A 22 5.26 -29.60 11.98
C LEU A 22 5.67 -29.40 10.52
N ASP A 23 4.78 -29.81 9.62
CA ASP A 23 4.90 -29.49 8.21
C ASP A 23 5.15 -27.98 8.09
N LYS A 24 6.26 -27.60 7.43
CA LYS A 24 6.68 -26.20 7.34
C LYS A 24 5.60 -25.42 6.58
N ARG A 25 4.71 -24.76 7.30
CA ARG A 25 3.66 -23.93 6.73
C ARG A 25 4.34 -22.86 5.86
N ARG A 26 4.05 -22.84 4.56
CA ARG A 26 4.51 -21.80 3.62
C ARG A 26 3.71 -20.51 3.71
N PHE A 27 3.39 -20.11 4.93
CA PHE A 27 3.01 -18.73 5.19
C PHE A 27 4.29 -17.97 5.59
N PHE A 28 4.28 -16.64 5.69
CA PHE A 28 5.45 -15.78 5.97
C PHE A 28 6.22 -15.21 4.77
N GLN A 29 5.68 -15.18 3.55
CA GLN A 29 6.36 -14.45 2.45
C GLN A 29 6.57 -12.96 2.79
N GLU A 30 5.66 -12.39 3.57
CA GLU A 30 5.71 -11.05 4.13
C GLU A 30 6.78 -10.83 5.20
N HIS A 31 7.33 -11.89 5.79
CA HIS A 31 8.40 -11.81 6.79
C HIS A 31 9.75 -12.33 6.26
N THR A 32 9.87 -12.51 4.94
CA THR A 32 11.17 -12.83 4.34
C THR A 32 12.12 -11.63 4.45
N PRO A 33 13.45 -11.85 4.51
CA PRO A 33 14.41 -10.75 4.51
C PRO A 33 14.24 -9.80 3.32
N ALA A 34 13.85 -10.33 2.15
CA ALA A 34 13.56 -9.54 0.98
C ALA A 34 12.31 -8.67 1.16
N ALA A 35 11.21 -9.22 1.69
CA ALA A 35 10.00 -8.46 1.95
C ALA A 35 10.23 -7.37 3.00
N GLU A 36 10.84 -7.72 4.13
CA GLU A 36 11.16 -6.76 5.18
C GLU A 36 12.06 -5.62 4.68
N ALA A 37 13.06 -5.92 3.85
CA ALA A 37 13.91 -4.89 3.25
C ALA A 37 13.11 -3.90 2.41
N THR A 38 12.08 -4.35 1.69
CA THR A 38 11.22 -3.45 0.92
C THR A 38 10.35 -2.56 1.81
N PHE A 39 9.75 -3.12 2.86
CA PHE A 39 8.88 -2.36 3.77
C PHE A 39 9.67 -1.35 4.59
N ARG A 40 10.84 -1.75 5.10
CA ARG A 40 11.78 -0.86 5.79
C ARG A 40 12.32 0.19 4.81
N GLY A 41 12.63 -0.19 3.58
CA GLY A 41 13.10 0.72 2.53
C GLY A 41 12.11 1.84 2.25
N MET A 42 10.81 1.52 2.13
CA MET A 42 9.75 2.54 1.97
C MET A 42 9.76 3.55 3.12
N ARG A 43 9.80 3.08 4.37
CA ARG A 43 9.78 3.94 5.58
C ARG A 43 11.07 4.75 5.73
N ALA A 44 12.23 4.12 5.57
CA ALA A 44 13.53 4.76 5.74
C ALA A 44 13.75 5.88 4.72
N LEU A 45 13.36 5.66 3.47
CA LEU A 45 13.48 6.67 2.41
C LEU A 45 12.45 7.80 2.54
N ALA A 46 11.42 7.62 3.36
CA ALA A 46 10.41 8.63 3.66
C ALA A 46 10.92 9.72 4.62
N VAL A 47 11.93 9.42 5.44
CA VAL A 47 12.49 10.36 6.44
C VAL A 47 12.97 11.63 5.75
N GLY A 48 12.57 12.79 6.26
CA GLY A 48 12.93 14.10 5.70
C GLY A 48 12.27 14.39 4.34
N THR A 49 11.14 13.76 4.02
CA THR A 49 10.31 14.06 2.85
C THR A 49 8.89 14.43 3.28
N PRO A 50 8.14 15.21 2.49
CA PRO A 50 6.73 15.50 2.80
C PRO A 50 5.80 14.28 2.63
N PHE A 51 6.32 13.12 2.21
CA PHE A 51 5.57 11.88 1.99
C PHE A 51 5.79 10.83 3.09
N GLY A 52 6.35 11.25 4.24
CA GLY A 52 6.62 10.42 5.42
C GLY A 52 5.48 9.46 5.77
N GLU A 53 4.33 10.04 6.09
CA GLU A 53 3.11 9.31 6.46
C GLU A 53 2.66 8.38 5.33
N ARG A 54 2.60 8.88 4.09
CA ARG A 54 2.09 8.10 2.95
C ARG A 54 2.96 6.87 2.64
N LEU A 55 4.28 6.99 2.72
CA LEU A 55 5.18 5.85 2.54
C LEU A 55 5.13 4.88 3.73
N GLY A 56 4.83 5.37 4.93
CA GLY A 56 4.50 4.55 6.10
C GLY A 56 3.25 3.69 5.87
N ASP A 57 2.16 4.33 5.40
CA ASP A 57 0.91 3.65 5.06
C ASP A 57 1.11 2.62 3.94
N LEU A 58 1.82 3.01 2.87
CA LEU A 58 2.11 2.10 1.76
C LEU A 58 2.95 0.91 2.20
N SER A 59 3.84 1.08 3.18
CA SER A 59 4.60 -0.02 3.77
C SER A 59 3.71 -1.00 4.52
N GLY A 60 2.69 -0.53 5.26
CA GLY A 60 1.69 -1.41 5.87
C GLY A 60 0.82 -2.10 4.83
N LEU A 61 0.33 -1.35 3.85
CA LEU A 61 -0.48 -1.87 2.75
C LEU A 61 0.31 -2.88 1.89
N ALA A 62 1.64 -2.74 1.82
CA ALA A 62 2.50 -3.67 1.12
C ALA A 62 2.50 -5.05 1.78
N VAL A 63 2.52 -5.12 3.11
CA VAL A 63 2.37 -6.38 3.87
C VAL A 63 1.03 -7.03 3.54
N ASP A 64 -0.06 -6.28 3.65
CA ASP A 64 -1.42 -6.78 3.39
C ASP A 64 -1.55 -7.37 1.98
N ASN A 65 -0.88 -6.77 1.00
CA ASN A 65 -0.96 -7.20 -0.39
C ASN A 65 -0.09 -8.41 -0.76
N LEU A 66 0.74 -8.89 0.17
CA LEU A 66 1.41 -10.20 0.05
C LEU A 66 0.57 -11.35 0.61
N LEU A 67 -0.51 -11.05 1.34
CA LEU A 67 -1.38 -12.07 1.90
C LEU A 67 -2.20 -12.81 0.82
N ALA A 68 -2.58 -14.05 1.13
CA ALA A 68 -3.25 -14.94 0.18
C ALA A 68 -4.61 -14.43 -0.32
N LYS A 69 -5.31 -13.63 0.49
CA LYS A 69 -6.62 -13.06 0.13
C LYS A 69 -6.55 -11.68 -0.53
N ALA A 70 -5.35 -11.12 -0.71
CA ALA A 70 -5.23 -9.80 -1.31
C ALA A 70 -5.68 -9.80 -2.80
N PRO A 71 -6.15 -8.66 -3.32
CA PRO A 71 -6.54 -8.55 -4.72
C PRO A 71 -5.36 -8.83 -5.67
N ALA A 72 -5.59 -9.43 -6.84
CA ALA A 72 -4.55 -9.81 -7.80
C ALA A 72 -3.59 -8.66 -8.15
N CYS A 73 -4.14 -7.46 -8.36
CA CYS A 73 -3.37 -6.26 -8.70
C CYS A 73 -2.85 -5.43 -7.53
N GLY A 74 -3.14 -5.81 -6.28
CA GLY A 74 -2.83 -4.99 -5.11
C GLY A 74 -1.34 -4.66 -4.97
N GLN A 75 -0.47 -5.65 -5.18
CA GLN A 75 0.99 -5.48 -5.15
C GLN A 75 1.47 -4.49 -6.23
N GLN A 76 0.88 -4.52 -7.42
CA GLN A 76 1.23 -3.59 -8.49
C GLN A 76 0.76 -2.16 -8.19
N ILE A 77 -0.44 -2.01 -7.62
CA ILE A 77 -0.98 -0.69 -7.26
C ILE A 77 -0.09 0.01 -6.25
N VAL A 78 0.37 -0.71 -5.22
CA VAL A 78 1.31 -0.19 -4.23
C VAL A 78 2.65 0.15 -4.87
N ALA A 79 3.21 -0.74 -5.69
CA ALA A 79 4.48 -0.47 -6.38
C ALA A 79 4.40 0.77 -7.29
N ASP A 80 3.33 0.91 -8.07
CA ASP A 80 3.08 2.08 -8.91
C ASP A 80 3.02 3.36 -8.07
N GLU A 81 2.34 3.33 -6.93
CA GLU A 81 2.22 4.51 -6.06
C GLU A 81 3.57 4.90 -5.43
N VAL A 82 4.39 3.92 -5.05
CA VAL A 82 5.76 4.18 -4.56
C VAL A 82 6.60 4.84 -5.66
N VAL A 83 6.48 4.41 -6.92
CA VAL A 83 7.16 5.08 -8.05
C VAL A 83 6.63 6.50 -8.29
N ASP A 84 5.32 6.71 -8.19
CA ASP A 84 4.70 8.03 -8.32
C ASP A 84 5.25 9.00 -7.25
N ILE A 85 5.38 8.54 -6.01
CA ILE A 85 5.99 9.30 -4.90
C ILE A 85 7.48 9.52 -5.13
N ALA A 86 8.21 8.49 -5.57
CA ALA A 86 9.64 8.59 -5.87
C ALA A 86 9.91 9.73 -6.86
N LYS A 87 9.12 9.82 -7.93
CA LYS A 87 9.21 10.88 -8.94
C LYS A 87 8.97 12.26 -8.37
N LYS A 88 8.03 12.41 -7.42
CA LYS A 88 7.77 13.67 -6.72
C LYS A 88 8.90 14.08 -5.77
N ILE A 89 9.55 13.12 -5.13
CA ILE A 89 10.69 13.37 -4.23
C ILE A 89 11.93 13.79 -5.03
N GLY A 90 12.20 13.11 -6.15
CA GLY A 90 13.36 13.42 -6.99
C GLY A 90 14.71 13.01 -6.38
N GLY A 91 15.80 13.40 -7.06
CA GLY A 91 17.18 13.17 -6.61
C GLY A 91 17.53 11.70 -6.35
N LYS A 92 18.51 11.46 -5.46
CA LYS A 92 19.00 10.11 -5.11
C LYS A 92 17.89 9.23 -4.50
N LYS A 93 16.98 9.82 -3.72
CA LYS A 93 15.87 9.09 -3.09
C LYS A 93 14.87 8.56 -4.11
N LYS A 94 14.66 9.24 -5.25
CA LYS A 94 13.85 8.73 -6.36
C LYS A 94 14.35 7.37 -6.81
N ASP A 95 15.64 7.27 -7.13
CA ASP A 95 16.19 6.05 -7.70
C ASP A 95 16.18 4.90 -6.69
N GLN A 96 16.42 5.22 -5.40
CA GLN A 96 16.31 4.25 -4.30
C GLN A 96 14.87 3.75 -4.11
N LEU A 97 13.87 4.63 -4.13
CA LEU A 97 12.46 4.23 -4.01
C LEU A 97 11.97 3.44 -5.22
N ILE A 98 12.42 3.78 -6.43
CA ILE A 98 12.11 2.98 -7.64
C ILE A 98 12.68 1.57 -7.50
N LYS A 99 13.93 1.42 -7.02
CA LYS A 99 14.52 0.10 -6.75
C LYS A 99 13.71 -0.68 -5.71
N VAL A 100 13.26 -0.03 -4.64
CA VAL A 100 12.38 -0.64 -3.63
C VAL A 100 11.05 -1.08 -4.23
N ALA A 101 10.42 -0.26 -5.08
CA ALA A 101 9.17 -0.61 -5.75
C ALA A 101 9.31 -1.81 -6.69
N ILE A 102 10.39 -1.88 -7.46
CA ILE A 102 10.69 -3.01 -8.34
C ILE A 102 10.94 -4.28 -7.52
N ALA A 103 11.74 -4.19 -6.46
CA ALA A 103 12.01 -5.31 -5.57
C ALA A 103 10.72 -5.83 -4.93
N TYR A 104 9.89 -4.93 -4.41
CA TYR A 104 8.58 -5.25 -3.84
C TYR A 104 7.66 -5.91 -4.87
N ARG A 105 7.61 -5.42 -6.12
CA ARG A 105 6.77 -5.98 -7.18
C ARG A 105 7.15 -7.42 -7.53
N LYS A 106 8.41 -7.81 -7.32
CA LYS A 106 8.95 -9.14 -7.58
C LYS A 106 8.77 -10.13 -6.44
N LEU A 107 8.37 -9.68 -5.24
CA LEU A 107 8.16 -10.60 -4.11
C LEU A 107 7.08 -11.63 -4.42
N GLU A 108 7.27 -12.83 -3.91
CA GLU A 108 6.25 -13.89 -3.93
C GLU A 108 5.08 -13.49 -3.03
N ARG A 109 3.86 -13.82 -3.46
CA ARG A 109 2.65 -13.67 -2.66
C ARG A 109 2.30 -15.00 -2.02
N ASN A 110 1.81 -14.96 -0.79
CA ASN A 110 1.23 -16.14 -0.15
C ASN A 110 0.07 -16.67 -0.98
N THR A 111 -0.10 -17.99 -1.01
CA THR A 111 -1.26 -18.66 -1.61
C THR A 111 -1.86 -19.66 -0.61
N PRO A 112 -3.16 -20.00 -0.71
CA PRO A 112 -3.83 -20.89 0.23
C PRO A 112 -3.23 -22.31 0.28
N LEU A 113 -2.71 -22.79 -0.85
CA LEU A 113 -2.17 -24.14 -0.99
C LEU A 113 -0.70 -24.10 -1.45
N LYS A 114 0.13 -24.98 -0.89
CA LYS A 114 1.53 -25.14 -1.30
C LYS A 114 1.63 -25.47 -2.79
N GLY A 115 2.48 -24.75 -3.52
CA GLY A 115 2.65 -24.93 -4.97
C GLY A 115 1.53 -24.34 -5.82
N GLN A 116 0.54 -23.68 -5.21
CA GLN A 116 -0.46 -22.94 -5.97
C GLN A 116 0.15 -21.61 -6.47
N PRO A 117 0.09 -21.31 -7.77
CA PRO A 117 0.54 -20.02 -8.27
C PRO A 117 -0.39 -18.89 -7.82
N SER A 118 0.19 -17.72 -7.60
CA SER A 118 -0.55 -16.49 -7.37
C SER A 118 -1.09 -15.91 -8.68
N ASN A 119 -2.27 -15.28 -8.61
CA ASN A 119 -2.87 -14.63 -9.76
C ASN A 119 -2.05 -13.39 -10.17
N PHE A 120 -1.65 -13.33 -11.45
CA PHE A 120 -1.05 -12.13 -12.02
C PHE A 120 -2.05 -10.97 -12.09
N CYS A 121 -1.52 -9.75 -12.03
CA CYS A 121 -2.32 -8.58 -12.36
C CYS A 121 -2.55 -8.52 -13.87
N ASP A 122 -3.80 -8.35 -14.27
CA ASP A 122 -4.25 -8.18 -15.66
C ASP A 122 -4.10 -6.74 -16.16
N LYS A 123 -3.85 -5.79 -15.24
CA LYS A 123 -3.68 -4.37 -15.56
C LYS A 123 -2.25 -4.06 -15.93
N ARG A 124 -2.08 -3.19 -16.92
CA ARG A 124 -0.78 -2.62 -17.25
C ARG A 124 -0.30 -1.68 -16.12
N PRO A 125 0.98 -1.72 -15.73
CA PRO A 125 1.54 -0.76 -14.78
C PRO A 125 1.35 0.68 -15.27
N ARG A 126 1.09 1.60 -14.34
CA ARG A 126 1.03 3.04 -14.67
C ARG A 126 2.42 3.58 -14.97
N ASN A 127 3.44 3.06 -14.28
CA ASN A 127 4.81 3.50 -14.38
C ASN A 127 5.63 2.59 -15.29
N LYS A 128 6.37 3.21 -16.23
CA LYS A 128 7.22 2.50 -17.20
C LYS A 128 8.33 1.68 -16.53
N GLU A 129 8.75 2.10 -15.35
CA GLU A 129 9.76 1.43 -14.52
C GLU A 129 9.33 0.04 -14.03
N LEU A 130 8.02 -0.25 -14.09
CA LEU A 130 7.43 -1.52 -13.70
C LEU A 130 7.00 -2.37 -14.90
N LEU A 131 7.20 -1.92 -16.14
CA LEU A 131 6.94 -2.74 -17.33
C LEU A 131 7.85 -3.96 -17.32
N GLY A 132 7.30 -5.14 -17.62
CA GLY A 132 8.05 -6.39 -17.53
C GLY A 132 8.27 -6.91 -16.10
N VAL A 133 7.83 -6.19 -15.06
CA VAL A 133 8.04 -6.63 -13.68
C VAL A 133 6.78 -7.35 -13.16
N VAL A 134 6.92 -8.64 -12.90
CA VAL A 134 5.88 -9.48 -12.30
C VAL A 134 6.31 -10.05 -10.96
N GLN A 135 5.33 -10.45 -10.16
CA GLN A 135 5.60 -11.13 -8.91
C GLN A 135 6.22 -12.50 -9.16
N ALA A 136 7.10 -12.91 -8.25
CA ALA A 136 7.55 -14.29 -8.21
C ALA A 136 6.38 -15.24 -7.91
N GLN A 137 6.52 -16.46 -8.40
CA GLN A 137 5.61 -17.57 -8.18
C GLN A 137 6.25 -18.60 -7.27
N ASP A 138 5.43 -19.43 -6.62
CA ASP A 138 5.93 -20.53 -5.80
C ASP A 138 6.89 -21.40 -6.64
N PRO A 139 8.14 -21.63 -6.19
CA PRO A 139 9.15 -22.34 -6.96
C PRO A 139 8.95 -23.87 -7.05
N THR A 140 7.97 -24.45 -6.35
CA THR A 140 7.78 -25.92 -6.28
C THR A 140 6.96 -26.52 -7.39
N LYS A 141 6.34 -25.71 -8.26
CA LYS A 141 5.56 -26.20 -9.40
C LYS A 141 5.81 -25.36 -10.65
N VAL A 142 5.26 -25.82 -11.78
CA VAL A 142 5.31 -25.13 -13.08
C VAL A 142 4.75 -23.71 -12.94
N GLN A 143 5.55 -22.72 -13.34
CA GLN A 143 5.16 -21.33 -13.25
C GLN A 143 4.18 -20.95 -14.38
N PRO A 144 3.07 -20.26 -14.09
CA PRO A 144 2.16 -19.77 -15.13
C PRO A 144 2.84 -18.74 -16.02
N LYS A 145 2.42 -18.66 -17.28
CA LYS A 145 2.90 -17.65 -18.23
C LYS A 145 2.50 -16.25 -17.74
N PRO A 146 3.45 -15.29 -17.65
CA PRO A 146 3.13 -13.90 -17.32
C PRO A 146 2.21 -13.25 -18.38
N PRO A 147 1.43 -12.21 -18.02
CA PRO A 147 0.58 -11.50 -18.97
C PRO A 147 1.38 -10.84 -20.10
N ALA A 148 0.78 -10.67 -21.28
CA ALA A 148 1.47 -10.27 -22.53
C ALA A 148 2.27 -8.96 -22.42
N PHE A 149 1.90 -8.03 -21.54
CA PHE A 149 2.67 -6.80 -21.28
C PHE A 149 4.03 -7.02 -20.60
N VAL A 150 4.40 -8.29 -20.35
CA VAL A 150 5.56 -8.69 -19.52
C VAL A 150 6.64 -9.39 -20.34
N SER A 151 6.37 -9.81 -21.57
CA SER A 151 7.35 -10.52 -22.41
C SER A 151 8.57 -9.61 -22.72
N PRO A 152 9.81 -10.03 -22.41
CA PRO A 152 11.00 -9.33 -22.85
C PRO A 152 11.06 -9.33 -24.39
N GLY A 153 10.98 -8.15 -25.01
CA GLY A 153 11.20 -7.98 -26.45
C GLY A 153 9.99 -7.64 -27.32
N GLU A 154 8.77 -7.56 -26.78
CA GLU A 154 7.61 -7.18 -27.60
C GLU A 154 7.52 -5.65 -27.75
N LYS A 155 7.83 -5.14 -28.96
CA LYS A 155 7.64 -3.73 -29.32
C LYS A 155 6.15 -3.39 -29.28
N LEU A 156 5.82 -2.36 -28.51
CA LEU A 156 4.46 -1.94 -28.19
C LEU A 156 3.74 -1.28 -29.39
N ASN A 157 3.42 -2.06 -30.42
CA ASN A 157 2.71 -1.59 -31.61
C ASN A 157 1.19 -1.63 -31.40
N LYS A 158 0.68 -0.85 -30.44
CA LYS A 158 -0.67 -0.25 -30.44
C LYS A 158 -0.91 0.49 -29.11
N LYS A 159 -1.30 1.75 -29.23
CA LYS A 159 -1.72 2.61 -28.11
C LYS A 159 -3.07 2.09 -27.59
N PRO A 160 -3.19 1.61 -26.34
CA PRO A 160 -4.47 1.11 -25.85
C PRO A 160 -5.37 2.29 -25.46
N THR A 161 -6.62 2.22 -25.90
CA THR A 161 -7.73 3.09 -25.46
C THR A 161 -8.06 2.80 -23.99
N PHE A 162 -8.08 3.86 -23.18
CA PHE A 162 -8.48 3.81 -21.78
C PHE A 162 -10.01 3.59 -21.69
N GLY A 163 -10.42 2.36 -21.39
CA GLY A 163 -11.78 2.09 -20.92
C GLY A 163 -11.91 2.51 -19.46
N ASN A 164 -12.77 3.48 -19.18
CA ASN A 164 -13.16 3.84 -17.83
C ASN A 164 -13.87 2.66 -17.17
N VAL A 165 -13.16 1.87 -16.37
CA VAL A 165 -13.77 0.94 -15.42
C VAL A 165 -13.44 1.44 -14.03
N THR A 166 -14.34 2.25 -13.49
CA THR A 166 -14.45 2.50 -12.05
C THR A 166 -14.67 1.16 -11.34
N PRO A 167 -13.83 0.77 -10.37
CA PRO A 167 -14.11 -0.41 -9.54
C PRO A 167 -15.30 -0.09 -8.63
N LYS A 168 -16.34 -0.92 -8.72
CA LYS A 168 -17.47 -0.93 -7.79
C LYS A 168 -16.96 -1.54 -6.47
N VAL A 169 -16.51 -0.69 -5.55
CA VAL A 169 -16.27 -1.09 -4.16
C VAL A 169 -17.65 -1.11 -3.48
N GLU A 170 -18.12 -2.29 -3.09
CA GLU A 170 -19.22 -2.43 -2.13
C GLU A 170 -18.69 -2.00 -0.75
N GLU A 171 -18.71 -0.69 -0.52
CA GLU A 171 -18.50 -0.11 0.80
C GLU A 171 -19.82 -0.20 1.57
N LYS A 172 -19.86 -1.03 2.62
CA LYS A 172 -20.93 -0.98 3.63
C LYS A 172 -20.94 0.42 4.23
N LYS A 173 -21.85 1.27 3.74
CA LYS A 173 -22.08 2.65 4.22
C LYS A 173 -22.37 2.65 5.71
N LYS A 174 -21.38 3.04 6.52
CA LYS A 174 -21.64 3.69 7.81
C LYS A 174 -22.03 5.13 7.47
N VAL A 175 -23.31 5.45 7.69
CA VAL A 175 -23.92 6.75 7.37
C VAL A 175 -23.27 7.83 8.25
N VAL A 176 -22.22 8.47 7.76
CA VAL A 176 -21.83 9.80 8.22
C VAL A 176 -22.71 10.79 7.46
N LYS A 177 -23.63 11.45 8.17
CA LYS A 177 -24.49 12.51 7.63
C LYS A 177 -23.61 13.64 7.08
N LYS A 178 -23.30 13.62 5.78
CA LYS A 178 -22.76 14.79 5.07
C LYS A 178 -23.84 15.85 5.04
N GLY A 179 -23.57 16.99 5.66
CA GLY A 179 -24.40 18.19 5.54
C GLY A 179 -24.56 18.63 4.08
N PRO A 180 -25.57 19.46 3.78
CA PRO A 180 -25.96 19.79 2.41
C PRO A 180 -24.79 20.39 1.62
N ALA A 181 -24.57 19.87 0.42
CA ALA A 181 -23.54 20.35 -0.48
C ALA A 181 -23.84 21.80 -0.89
N LYS A 182 -23.06 22.76 -0.37
CA LYS A 182 -23.20 24.19 -0.69
C LYS A 182 -23.03 24.41 -2.20
N SER A 183 -23.95 25.16 -2.80
CA SER A 183 -23.95 25.42 -4.24
C SER A 183 -22.67 26.18 -4.66
N LYS A 184 -22.25 26.02 -5.92
CA LYS A 184 -21.08 26.76 -6.47
C LYS A 184 -21.18 28.28 -6.25
N LYS A 185 -22.40 28.82 -6.21
CA LYS A 185 -22.69 30.24 -5.95
C LYS A 185 -22.40 30.63 -4.49
N GLN A 186 -22.76 29.77 -3.53
CA GLN A 186 -22.48 29.98 -2.10
C GLN A 186 -20.99 29.90 -1.78
N LYS A 187 -20.25 28.96 -2.39
CA LYS A 187 -18.79 28.85 -2.21
C LYS A 187 -18.05 30.09 -2.73
N LYS A 188 -18.49 30.64 -3.87
CA LYS A 188 -17.92 31.89 -4.43
C LYS A 188 -18.21 33.12 -3.55
N ALA A 189 -19.39 33.20 -2.93
CA ALA A 189 -19.75 34.30 -2.04
C ALA A 189 -18.89 34.32 -0.75
N VAL A 190 -18.65 33.15 -0.15
CA VAL A 190 -17.79 33.02 1.03
C VAL A 190 -16.34 33.37 0.70
N ALA A 191 -15.80 32.87 -0.42
CA ALA A 191 -14.44 33.19 -0.85
C ALA A 191 -14.25 34.69 -1.11
N LYS A 192 -15.25 35.37 -1.70
CA LYS A 192 -15.24 36.82 -1.93
C LYS A 192 -15.23 37.60 -0.60
N CYS A 193 -16.01 37.16 0.39
CA CYS A 193 -16.04 37.77 1.72
C CYS A 193 -14.71 37.59 2.49
N VAL A 194 -14.11 36.39 2.45
CA VAL A 194 -12.81 36.13 3.08
C VAL A 194 -11.71 36.99 2.46
N ARG A 195 -11.75 37.22 1.14
CA ARG A 195 -10.80 38.10 0.45
C ARG A 195 -11.00 39.57 0.83
N MET A 196 -12.25 40.03 0.97
CA MET A 196 -12.54 41.39 1.43
C MET A 196 -12.03 41.62 2.85
N LEU A 197 -12.27 40.70 3.79
CA LEU A 197 -11.81 40.83 5.19
C LEU A 197 -10.29 40.97 5.37
N LYS A 198 -9.49 40.61 4.35
CA LYS A 198 -8.02 40.76 4.34
C LYS A 198 -7.54 42.15 3.87
N MET A 199 -8.43 43.04 3.44
CA MET A 199 -8.08 44.39 2.99
C MET A 199 -7.96 45.36 4.18
N LYS A 200 -6.98 46.28 4.13
CA LYS A 200 -6.66 47.22 5.22
C LYS A 200 -7.77 48.23 5.55
N HIS A 201 -8.66 48.52 4.60
CA HIS A 201 -9.75 49.49 4.76
C HIS A 201 -11.12 48.87 4.45
N VAL A 202 -11.60 47.97 5.32
CA VAL A 202 -12.97 47.45 5.26
C VAL A 202 -13.81 48.08 6.34
N SER A 203 -14.95 48.67 5.96
CA SER A 203 -15.85 49.30 6.92
C SER A 203 -16.43 48.28 7.91
N PRO A 204 -16.66 48.67 9.18
CA PRO A 204 -17.21 47.77 10.20
C PRO A 204 -18.54 47.11 9.79
N GLY A 205 -19.38 47.83 9.03
CA GLY A 205 -20.65 47.31 8.49
C GLY A 205 -20.48 46.19 7.46
N GLN A 206 -19.43 46.24 6.64
CA GLN A 206 -19.12 45.19 5.67
C GLN A 206 -18.56 43.93 6.35
N LYS A 207 -17.75 44.08 7.41
CA LYS A 207 -17.27 42.95 8.21
C LYS A 207 -18.43 42.17 8.84
N LYS A 208 -19.38 42.87 9.49
CA LYS A 208 -20.58 42.26 10.09
C LYS A 208 -21.45 41.52 9.06
N LYS A 209 -21.60 42.04 7.85
CA LYS A 209 -22.35 41.37 6.76
C LYS A 209 -21.66 40.08 6.32
N CYS A 210 -20.33 40.08 6.15
CA CYS A 210 -19.58 38.89 5.76
C CYS A 210 -19.56 37.82 6.85
N GLU A 211 -19.49 38.20 8.12
CA GLU A 211 -19.53 37.26 9.24
C GLU A 211 -20.91 36.59 9.39
N LYS A 212 -22.00 37.35 9.24
CA LYS A 212 -23.37 36.79 9.19
C LYS A 212 -23.55 35.82 8.01
N LEU A 213 -22.98 36.13 6.86
CA LEU A 213 -23.06 35.27 5.67
C LEU A 213 -22.23 33.98 5.84
N ALA A 214 -21.08 34.04 6.54
CA ALA A 214 -20.29 32.87 6.88
C ALA A 214 -21.01 31.96 7.89
N LYS A 215 -21.62 32.54 8.94
CA LYS A 215 -22.41 31.80 9.95
C LYS A 215 -23.66 31.14 9.37
N LYS A 216 -24.34 31.78 8.41
CA LYS A 216 -25.52 31.20 7.74
C LYS A 216 -25.16 30.03 6.80
N LEU A 217 -23.90 29.93 6.40
CA LEU A 217 -23.45 28.95 5.42
C LEU A 217 -22.64 27.82 6.02
N MET A 218 -22.04 27.94 7.20
CA MET A 218 -21.36 26.84 7.91
C MET A 218 -22.36 25.96 8.65
#